data_AF-A0A7C1G4I7-F1
#
_entry.id   AF-A0A7C1G4I7-F1
#
_cell.length_a   1.000
_cell.length_b   1.000
_cell.length_c   1.000
_cell.angle_alpha   90.00
_cell.angle_beta   90.00
_cell.angle_gamma   90.00
#
_symmetry.space_group_name_H-M   'P 1'
#
loop_
_entity.id
_entity.type
_entity.pdbx_description
1 polymer ?
#
loop_
_entity_poly.entity_id
_entity_poly.type
_entity_poly.pdbx_seq_one_letter_code
_entity_poly.pdbx_strand_id
1 'polypeptide(L)'
;MNLTLLDRVNLGRLWMQGALREHRRWKKQSDRHGIRVFYGFDRLPLPGEKASGGIIKVQDLQADFPNQVTGANILYLVSSALPPFAVRMAELARRAGALVVLNQNGVAYPGWYGPGWEQANRPLRRLLHLADYVIYQSHFCRQAADKFLGPR
;
A
#
# COMPACT_ATOMS: atom_id res chain seq x y z
N MET A 1 -22.68 1.57 -6.42
CA MET A 1 -22.87 3.04 -6.31
C MET A 1 -22.61 3.66 -7.67
N ASN A 2 -23.59 4.34 -8.25
CA ASN A 2 -23.37 5.11 -9.48
C ASN A 2 -22.69 6.43 -9.09
N LEU A 3 -21.43 6.59 -9.50
CA LEU A 3 -20.69 7.84 -9.33
C LEU A 3 -21.32 8.92 -10.21
N THR A 4 -21.59 10.09 -9.63
CA THR A 4 -22.04 11.26 -10.39
C THR A 4 -20.93 11.77 -11.31
N LEU A 5 -21.27 12.63 -12.27
CA LEU A 5 -20.26 13.31 -13.09
C LEU A 5 -19.27 14.10 -12.22
N LEU A 6 -19.77 14.76 -11.17
CA LEU A 6 -18.95 15.51 -10.22
C LEU A 6 -18.00 14.59 -9.44
N ASP A 7 -18.48 13.42 -9.00
CA ASP A 7 -17.63 12.43 -8.31
C ASP A 7 -16.52 11.93 -9.24
N ARG A 8 -16.84 11.66 -10.51
CA ARG A 8 -15.85 11.23 -11.51
C ARG A 8 -14.80 12.30 -11.76
N VAL A 9 -15.20 13.57 -11.90
CA VAL A 9 -14.28 14.69 -12.07
C VAL A 9 -13.41 14.89 -10.83
N ASN A 10 -14.00 14.82 -9.63
CA ASN A 10 -13.28 14.96 -8.37
C ASN A 10 -12.29 13.80 -8.16
N LEU A 11 -12.68 12.57 -8.43
CA LEU A 11 -11.79 11.40 -8.40
C LEU A 11 -10.65 11.53 -9.42
N GLY A 12 -10.94 12.01 -10.63
CA GLY A 12 -9.94 12.30 -11.65
C GLY A 12 -8.93 13.37 -11.18
N ARG A 13 -9.41 14.45 -10.56
CA ARG A 13 -8.56 15.50 -9.99
C ARG A 13 -7.69 14.97 -8.85
N LEU A 14 -8.27 14.25 -7.89
CA LEU A 14 -7.54 13.63 -6.78
C LEU A 14 -6.48 12.65 -7.30
N TRP A 15 -6.84 11.88 -8.33
CA TRP A 15 -5.92 10.96 -8.99
C TRP A 15 -4.75 11.69 -9.65
N MET A 16 -5.00 12.76 -10.41
CA MET A 16 -3.93 13.54 -11.06
C MET A 16 -3.03 14.24 -10.03
N GLN A 17 -3.62 14.86 -9.01
CA GLN A 17 -2.86 15.53 -7.94
C GLN A 17 -2.01 14.52 -7.17
N GLY A 18 -2.58 13.37 -6.83
CA GLY A 18 -1.86 12.25 -6.22
C GLY A 18 -0.72 11.76 -7.10
N ALA A 19 -0.97 11.54 -8.40
CA ALA A 19 0.05 11.05 -9.34
C ALA A 19 1.23 12.03 -9.49
N LEU A 20 0.97 13.33 -9.59
CA LEU A 20 2.03 14.35 -9.66
C LEU A 20 2.85 14.39 -8.36
N ARG A 21 2.18 14.28 -7.22
CA ARG A 21 2.82 14.24 -5.91
C ARG A 21 3.70 13.01 -5.76
N GLU A 22 3.18 11.82 -6.07
CA GLU A 22 3.95 10.58 -6.07
C GLU A 22 5.14 10.67 -7.02
N HIS A 23 4.93 11.16 -8.24
CA HIS A 23 6.03 11.31 -9.20
C HIS A 23 7.15 12.19 -8.64
N ARG A 24 6.81 13.32 -7.99
CA ARG A 24 7.80 14.19 -7.34
C ARG A 24 8.47 13.51 -6.14
N ARG A 25 7.73 12.75 -5.34
CA ARG A 25 8.26 12.01 -4.18
C ARG A 25 9.36 11.05 -4.60
N TRP A 26 9.09 10.26 -5.63
CA TRP A 26 9.99 9.20 -6.08
C TRP A 26 11.10 9.69 -7.01
N LYS A 27 10.93 10.84 -7.68
CA LYS A 27 11.99 11.45 -8.51
C LYS A 27 13.20 11.90 -7.69
N LYS A 28 12.99 12.36 -6.45
CA LYS A 28 14.06 12.80 -5.54
C LYS A 28 14.54 11.67 -4.65
N GLN A 29 14.78 10.48 -5.20
CA GLN A 29 15.25 9.37 -4.39
C GLN A 29 16.60 9.71 -3.75
N SER A 30 16.77 9.37 -2.46
CA SER A 30 18.12 9.41 -1.88
C SER A 30 18.99 8.38 -2.59
N ASP A 31 20.29 8.48 -2.38
CA ASP A 31 21.20 7.38 -2.67
C ASP A 31 20.66 6.05 -2.09
N ARG A 32 20.98 4.94 -2.74
CA ARG A 32 20.50 3.61 -2.32
C ARG A 32 21.07 3.15 -0.96
N HIS A 33 21.81 3.99 -0.25
CA HIS A 33 22.41 3.66 1.03
C HIS A 33 21.39 3.84 2.17
N GLY A 34 21.40 2.89 3.11
CA GLY A 34 20.52 2.90 4.28
C GLY A 34 19.08 2.45 4.00
N ILE A 35 18.33 2.21 5.07
CA ILE A 35 16.93 1.76 5.03
C ILE A 35 16.04 2.99 5.22
N ARG A 36 15.32 3.40 4.18
CA ARG A 36 14.50 4.63 4.20
C ARG A 36 13.10 4.34 3.69
N VAL A 37 12.17 4.22 4.62
CA VAL A 37 10.84 3.65 4.39
C VAL A 37 9.78 4.74 4.26
N PHE A 38 8.92 4.63 3.26
CA PHE A 38 7.67 5.36 3.18
C PHE A 38 6.50 4.38 3.32
N TYR A 39 5.58 4.66 4.25
CA TYR A 39 4.45 3.76 4.53
C TYR A 39 3.17 4.05 3.74
N GLY A 40 3.25 4.95 2.76
CA GLY A 40 2.10 5.34 1.93
C GLY A 40 1.25 6.48 2.48
N PHE A 41 1.55 6.97 3.69
CA PHE A 41 0.84 8.07 4.33
C PHE A 41 1.80 9.21 4.67
N ASP A 42 1.40 10.46 4.39
CA ASP A 42 2.23 11.62 4.73
C ASP A 42 2.29 11.89 6.23
N ARG A 43 1.20 11.56 6.92
CA ARG A 43 1.10 11.61 8.38
C ARG A 43 0.65 10.25 8.84
N LEU A 44 1.38 9.70 9.79
CA LEU A 44 1.01 8.53 10.55
C LEU A 44 0.72 8.96 11.99
N PRO A 45 -0.10 8.18 12.73
CA PRO A 45 -0.28 8.42 14.15
C PRO A 45 1.05 8.25 14.88
N LEU A 46 1.35 9.17 15.80
CA LEU A 46 2.50 9.11 16.70
C LEU A 46 2.24 8.13 17.86
N PRO A 47 3.27 7.61 18.55
CA PRO A 47 3.06 6.80 19.75
C PRO A 47 2.12 7.49 20.74
N GLY A 48 1.11 6.75 21.22
CA GLY A 48 0.06 7.28 22.10
C GLY A 48 -1.15 7.90 21.39
N GLU A 49 -1.06 8.21 20.10
CA GLU A 49 -2.24 8.55 19.30
C GLU A 49 -3.03 7.28 18.91
N LYS A 50 -4.36 7.41 18.79
CA LYS A 50 -5.22 6.29 18.42
C LYS A 50 -4.89 5.80 17.00
N ALA A 51 -4.55 4.53 16.89
CA ALA A 51 -4.38 3.81 15.63
C ALA A 51 -5.30 2.57 15.60
N SER A 52 -5.58 2.05 14.41
CA SER A 52 -6.39 0.83 14.26
C SER A 52 -5.89 -0.05 13.10
N GLY A 53 -6.20 -1.34 13.21
CA GLY A 53 -5.90 -2.33 12.18
C GLY A 53 -4.42 -2.38 11.81
N GLY A 54 -4.14 -2.35 10.50
CA GLY A 54 -2.76 -2.41 9.98
C GLY A 54 -1.89 -1.21 10.34
N ILE A 55 -2.49 -0.06 10.70
CA ILE A 55 -1.74 1.16 11.05
C ILE A 55 -1.01 1.02 12.38
N ILE A 56 -1.48 0.18 13.31
CA ILE A 56 -0.79 -0.08 14.58
C ILE A 56 0.62 -0.64 14.31
N LYS A 57 0.73 -1.63 13.41
CA LYS A 57 2.02 -2.19 13.00
C LYS A 57 2.96 -1.12 12.44
N VAL A 58 2.41 -0.18 11.67
CA VAL A 58 3.19 0.92 11.09
C VAL A 58 3.61 1.91 12.17
N GLN A 59 2.74 2.22 13.13
CA GLN A 59 3.04 3.08 14.27
C GLN A 59 4.23 2.55 15.08
N ASP A 60 4.24 1.24 15.36
CA ASP A 60 5.35 0.58 16.07
C ASP A 60 6.66 0.63 15.25
N LEU A 61 6.59 0.33 13.95
CA LEU A 61 7.76 0.36 13.07
C LEU A 61 8.41 1.74 12.94
N GLN A 62 7.70 2.83 13.25
CA GLN A 62 8.28 4.18 13.19
C GLN A 62 9.42 4.39 14.21
N ALA A 63 9.51 3.58 15.27
CA ALA A 63 10.58 3.68 16.25
C ALA A 63 11.95 3.36 15.62
N ASP A 64 12.01 2.31 14.80
CA ASP A 64 13.25 1.86 14.15
C ASP A 64 13.37 2.37 12.70
N PHE A 65 12.25 2.53 12.02
CA PHE A 65 12.15 2.94 10.63
C PHE A 65 11.17 4.11 10.48
N PRO A 66 11.61 5.35 10.78
CA PRO A 66 10.76 6.53 10.68
C PRO A 66 10.20 6.73 9.27
N ASN A 67 8.97 7.25 9.17
CA ASN A 67 8.32 7.50 7.89
C ASN A 67 9.00 8.63 7.11
N GLN A 68 9.63 8.28 5.99
CA GLN A 68 10.31 9.20 5.09
C GLN A 68 9.37 9.62 3.96
N VAL A 69 8.64 10.72 4.17
CA VAL A 69 7.69 11.24 3.17
C VAL A 69 8.39 11.67 1.87
N THR A 70 9.67 12.03 1.95
CA THR A 70 10.49 12.38 0.79
C THR A 70 11.74 11.53 0.68
N GLY A 71 12.08 11.25 -0.56
CA GLY A 71 13.29 10.56 -0.99
C GLY A 71 13.36 9.07 -0.71
N ALA A 72 12.39 8.45 -0.01
CA ALA A 72 12.42 7.04 0.41
C ALA A 72 12.93 6.07 -0.67
N ASN A 73 13.63 5.01 -0.27
CA ASN A 73 14.09 3.95 -1.17
C ASN A 73 13.26 2.66 -1.05
N ILE A 74 12.38 2.58 -0.04
CA ILE A 74 11.43 1.49 0.16
C ILE A 74 10.02 2.05 0.32
N LEU A 75 9.07 1.53 -0.46
CA LEU A 75 7.64 1.68 -0.22
C LEU A 75 7.15 0.46 0.56
N TYR A 76 6.69 0.65 1.79
CA TYR A 76 6.16 -0.42 2.62
C TYR A 76 4.64 -0.27 2.76
N LEU A 77 3.87 -1.22 2.21
CA LEU A 77 2.41 -1.20 2.22
C LEU A 77 1.86 -2.29 3.14
N VAL A 78 0.81 -1.97 3.89
CA VAL A 78 0.08 -2.95 4.71
C VAL A 78 -1.29 -3.21 4.10
N SER A 79 -1.56 -4.47 3.71
CA SER A 79 -2.75 -4.81 2.93
C SER A 79 -4.07 -4.55 3.65
N SER A 80 -4.07 -4.57 4.98
CA SER A 80 -5.23 -4.28 5.84
C SER A 80 -5.42 -2.79 6.14
N ALA A 81 -4.55 -1.91 5.63
CA ALA A 81 -4.61 -0.47 5.82
C ALA A 81 -3.98 0.25 4.62
N LEU A 82 -4.45 -0.06 3.41
CA LEU A 82 -3.88 0.50 2.19
C LEU A 82 -4.18 2.00 2.05
N PRO A 83 -3.19 2.81 1.63
CA PRO A 83 -3.45 4.20 1.26
C PRO A 83 -4.31 4.28 -0.01
N PRO A 84 -5.00 5.41 -0.23
CA PRO A 84 -5.65 5.67 -1.50
C PRO A 84 -4.66 5.51 -2.67
N PHE A 85 -5.12 4.88 -3.75
CA PHE A 85 -4.32 4.67 -4.97
C PHE A 85 -3.00 3.89 -4.78
N ALA A 86 -2.92 3.01 -3.76
CA ALA A 86 -1.73 2.21 -3.43
C ALA A 86 -1.07 1.50 -4.63
N VAL A 87 -1.86 0.94 -5.56
CA VAL A 87 -1.34 0.30 -6.78
C VAL A 87 -0.51 1.28 -7.61
N ARG A 88 -1.03 2.49 -7.82
CA ARG A 88 -0.34 3.52 -8.62
C ARG A 88 0.90 4.02 -7.91
N MET A 89 0.84 4.16 -6.59
CA MET A 89 1.99 4.50 -5.76
C MET A 89 3.10 3.46 -5.92
N ALA A 90 2.77 2.17 -5.84
CA ALA A 90 3.73 1.08 -6.06
C ALA A 90 4.33 1.08 -7.47
N GLU A 91 3.52 1.32 -8.50
CA GLU A 91 4.03 1.45 -9.88
C GLU A 91 5.03 2.60 -10.03
N LEU A 92 4.75 3.76 -9.42
CA LEU A 92 5.64 4.92 -9.49
C LEU A 92 6.92 4.72 -8.66
N ALA A 93 6.81 4.12 -7.47
CA ALA A 93 7.94 3.77 -6.63
C ALA A 93 8.90 2.82 -7.36
N ARG A 94 8.36 1.73 -7.92
CA ARG A 94 9.14 0.74 -8.67
C ARG A 94 9.79 1.34 -9.91
N ARG A 95 9.07 2.19 -10.66
CA ARG A 95 9.63 2.90 -11.84
C ARG A 95 10.80 3.82 -11.49
N ALA A 96 10.80 4.38 -10.28
CA ALA A 96 11.92 5.18 -9.79
C ALA A 96 13.08 4.33 -9.23
N GLY A 97 12.91 3.01 -9.10
CA GLY A 97 13.92 2.09 -8.57
C GLY A 97 13.83 1.88 -7.06
N ALA A 98 12.72 2.27 -6.41
CA ALA A 98 12.43 1.88 -5.03
C ALA A 98 12.01 0.40 -4.96
N LEU A 99 12.31 -0.24 -3.83
CA LEU A 99 11.74 -1.54 -3.51
C LEU A 99 10.31 -1.37 -2.98
N VAL A 100 9.41 -2.24 -3.40
CA VAL A 100 8.04 -2.33 -2.90
C VAL A 100 7.93 -3.54 -1.99
N VAL A 101 7.58 -3.32 -0.73
CA VAL A 101 7.34 -4.37 0.26
C VAL A 101 5.84 -4.39 0.58
N LEU A 102 5.22 -5.56 0.50
CA LEU A 102 3.81 -5.75 0.88
C LEU A 102 3.72 -6.63 2.13
N ASN A 103 3.19 -6.06 3.21
CA ASN A 103 2.77 -6.80 4.39
C ASN A 103 1.31 -7.27 4.19
N GLN A 104 1.17 -8.53 3.78
CA GLN A 104 -0.07 -9.18 3.41
C GLN A 104 -0.75 -9.80 4.63
N ASN A 105 -1.89 -9.20 5.03
CA ASN A 105 -2.65 -9.49 6.25
C ASN A 105 -4.02 -10.15 6.01
N GLY A 106 -4.36 -10.51 4.78
CA GLY A 106 -5.62 -11.21 4.50
C GLY A 106 -6.23 -10.83 3.16
N VAL A 107 -7.27 -11.58 2.79
CA VAL A 107 -7.94 -11.46 1.49
C VAL A 107 -9.43 -11.57 1.69
N ALA A 108 -10.21 -10.96 0.79
CA ALA A 108 -11.62 -11.23 0.69
C ALA A 108 -11.85 -12.63 0.11
N TYR A 109 -12.84 -13.36 0.64
CA TYR A 109 -13.27 -14.64 0.10
C TYR A 109 -14.77 -14.84 0.38
N PRO A 110 -15.47 -15.72 -0.36
CA PRO A 110 -16.93 -15.81 -0.32
C PRO A 110 -17.51 -15.95 1.09
N GLY A 111 -16.94 -16.81 1.93
CA GLY A 111 -17.45 -17.07 3.28
C GLY A 111 -17.26 -15.94 4.30
N TRP A 112 -16.38 -14.97 4.03
CA TRP A 112 -16.14 -13.83 4.93
C TRP A 112 -16.69 -12.52 4.38
N TYR A 113 -16.47 -12.26 3.09
CA TYR A 113 -16.85 -11.00 2.45
C TYR A 113 -18.20 -11.07 1.74
N GLY A 114 -18.59 -12.26 1.27
CA GLY A 114 -19.78 -12.45 0.43
C GLY A 114 -19.59 -11.96 -1.01
N PRO A 115 -20.68 -11.60 -1.71
CA PRO A 115 -20.62 -11.08 -3.08
C PRO A 115 -19.69 -9.87 -3.23
N GLY A 116 -18.89 -9.86 -4.31
CA GLY A 116 -17.95 -8.77 -4.59
C GLY A 116 -16.55 -8.94 -3.98
N TRP A 117 -16.27 -10.10 -3.37
CA TRP A 117 -14.94 -10.41 -2.81
C TRP A 117 -13.83 -10.31 -3.87
N GLU A 118 -14.09 -10.67 -5.14
CA GLU A 118 -13.12 -10.56 -6.22
C GLU A 118 -12.74 -9.10 -6.47
N GLN A 119 -13.72 -8.19 -6.40
CA GLN A 119 -13.52 -6.78 -6.64
C GLN A 119 -12.75 -6.13 -5.50
N ALA A 120 -13.05 -6.50 -4.25
CA ALA A 120 -12.27 -6.10 -3.08
C ALA A 120 -10.81 -6.57 -3.17
N ASN A 121 -10.57 -7.74 -3.77
CA ASN A 121 -9.23 -8.31 -3.96
C ASN A 121 -8.44 -7.75 -5.15
N ARG A 122 -9.06 -7.02 -6.09
CA ARG A 122 -8.36 -6.46 -7.27
C ARG A 122 -7.08 -5.67 -6.91
N PRO A 123 -7.12 -4.67 -6.00
CA PRO A 123 -5.91 -3.96 -5.61
C PRO A 123 -4.88 -4.86 -4.93
N LEU A 124 -5.34 -5.81 -4.09
CA LEU A 124 -4.46 -6.74 -3.38
C LEU A 124 -3.71 -7.66 -4.35
N ARG A 125 -4.40 -8.24 -5.33
CA ARG A 125 -3.79 -9.05 -6.39
C ARG A 125 -2.72 -8.27 -7.13
N ARG A 126 -3.05 -7.03 -7.54
CA ARG A 126 -2.10 -6.21 -8.29
C ARG A 126 -0.87 -5.85 -7.46
N LEU A 127 -1.05 -5.43 -6.22
CA LEU A 127 0.05 -5.14 -5.29
C LEU A 127 0.89 -6.39 -5.01
N LEU A 128 0.23 -7.53 -4.83
CA LEU A 128 0.90 -8.81 -4.60
C LEU A 128 1.85 -9.13 -5.75
N HIS A 129 1.51 -8.92 -7.02
CA HIS A 129 2.45 -9.19 -8.11
C HIS A 129 3.43 -8.05 -8.40
N LEU A 130 3.15 -6.83 -7.92
CA LEU A 130 4.05 -5.69 -8.08
C LEU A 130 5.18 -5.66 -7.06
N ALA A 131 4.94 -6.14 -5.84
CA ALA A 131 5.91 -6.05 -4.75
C ALA A 131 7.19 -6.83 -5.07
N ASP A 132 8.33 -6.38 -4.57
CA ASP A 132 9.60 -7.10 -4.63
C ASP A 132 9.68 -8.14 -3.50
N TYR A 133 9.12 -7.79 -2.32
CA TYR A 133 9.04 -8.67 -1.16
C TYR A 133 7.62 -8.71 -0.60
N VAL A 134 7.19 -9.88 -0.12
CA VAL A 134 5.91 -10.07 0.55
C VAL A 134 6.14 -10.69 1.92
N ILE A 135 5.60 -10.04 2.95
CA ILE A 135 5.57 -10.55 4.31
C ILE A 135 4.15 -11.02 4.58
N TYR A 136 3.95 -12.32 4.74
CA TYR A 136 2.66 -12.86 5.11
C TYR A 136 2.54 -12.91 6.64
N GLN A 137 1.43 -12.43 7.20
CA GLN A 137 1.22 -12.48 8.66
C GLN A 137 1.15 -13.91 9.22
N SER A 138 0.85 -14.90 8.38
CA SER A 138 0.75 -16.30 8.76
C SER A 138 0.80 -17.20 7.53
N HIS A 139 1.05 -18.49 7.75
CA HIS A 139 0.96 -19.50 6.70
C HIS A 139 -0.44 -19.57 6.08
N PHE A 140 -1.49 -19.49 6.91
CA PHE A 140 -2.87 -19.42 6.44
C PHE A 140 -3.10 -18.23 5.50
N CYS A 141 -2.55 -17.06 5.85
CA CYS A 141 -2.67 -15.87 5.00
C CYS A 141 -1.99 -16.06 3.65
N ARG A 142 -0.84 -16.75 3.62
CA ARG A 142 -0.15 -17.10 2.37
C ARG A 142 -1.00 -18.02 1.49
N GLN A 143 -1.49 -19.13 2.05
CA GLN A 143 -2.34 -20.07 1.32
C GLN A 143 -3.61 -19.41 0.78
N ALA A 144 -4.23 -18.53 1.57
CA ALA A 144 -5.39 -17.76 1.13
C ALA A 144 -5.02 -16.78 0.01
N ALA A 145 -3.87 -16.10 0.09
CA ALA A 145 -3.38 -15.24 -0.98
C ALA A 145 -3.15 -16.03 -2.27
N ASP A 146 -2.47 -17.17 -2.21
CA ASP A 146 -2.23 -18.02 -3.39
C ASP A 146 -3.55 -18.46 -4.04
N LYS A 147 -4.55 -18.83 -3.21
CA LYS A 147 -5.87 -19.27 -3.68
C LYS A 147 -6.71 -18.14 -4.30
N PHE A 148 -6.77 -16.97 -3.65
CA PHE A 148 -7.74 -15.92 -3.99
C PHE A 148 -7.13 -14.73 -4.75
N LEU A 149 -5.85 -14.46 -4.55
CA LEU A 149 -5.10 -13.44 -5.29
C LEU A 149 -4.32 -14.06 -6.46
N GLY A 150 -3.90 -15.32 -6.34
CA GLY A 150 -3.09 -16.01 -7.32
C GLY A 150 -1.66 -16.21 -6.80
N PRO A 151 -0.98 -17.30 -7.21
CA PRO A 151 0.38 -17.59 -6.76
C PRO A 151 1.37 -16.55 -7.28
N ARG A 152 2.42 -16.28 -6.49
CA ARG A 152 3.55 -15.43 -6.89
C ARG A 152 4.66 -16.20 -7.57
#